data_AF-A0A6J1C6B8-F1
#
_entry.id   AF-A0A6J1C6B8-F1
#
_cell.length_a   1.000
_cell.length_b   1.000
_cell.length_c   1.000
_cell.angle_alpha   90.00
_cell.angle_beta   90.00
_cell.angle_gamma   90.00
#
_symmetry.space_group_name_H-M   'P 1'
#
loop_
_entity.id
_entity.type
_entity.pdbx_description
1 polymer ?
#
loop_
_entity_poly.entity_id
_entity_poly.type
_entity_poly.pdbx_seq_one_letter_code
_entity_poly.pdbx_strand_id
1 'polypeptide(L)'
;MAKDGVTYEDFEPFCQWKRLDDSDVLEVHLPEFKKEELRVRISNNALLTVSGERLKANDPKKIKFNREFKLSKDIYPDQIRAKFGSSVLSITMPKKASAGVGKPEAGVSNSEGKRTADSDNDKPKNFISSRFSRLKLSKQTAAAMAVAAVILALGAYYLTKN
;
A
#
# COMPACT_ATOMS: atom_id res chain seq x y z
N MET A 1 25.80 30.20 12.77
CA MET A 1 25.02 29.45 11.78
C MET A 1 24.49 28.20 12.50
N ALA A 2 23.27 28.26 13.04
CA ALA A 2 22.66 27.08 13.64
C ALA A 2 22.29 26.14 12.49
N LYS A 3 22.91 24.96 12.44
CA LYS A 3 22.32 23.84 11.69
C LYS A 3 21.08 23.47 12.50
N ASP A 4 19.90 23.85 12.02
CA ASP A 4 18.66 23.25 12.50
C ASP A 4 18.71 21.76 12.12
N GLY A 5 19.34 20.98 13.01
CA GLY A 5 19.59 19.57 12.81
C GLY A 5 18.28 18.82 12.98
N VAL A 6 17.70 18.35 11.88
CA VAL A 6 16.57 17.42 11.92
C VAL A 6 17.00 16.21 12.76
N THR A 7 16.35 16.04 13.91
CA THR A 7 16.61 14.92 14.81
C THR A 7 15.76 13.74 14.38
N TYR A 8 16.38 12.57 14.25
CA TYR A 8 15.69 11.33 13.88
C TYR A 8 15.53 10.42 15.10
N GLU A 9 14.37 9.81 15.21
CA GLU A 9 14.04 8.78 16.18
C GLU A 9 13.78 7.49 15.39
N ASP A 10 14.49 6.41 15.74
CA ASP A 10 14.30 5.12 15.08
C ASP A 10 13.10 4.40 15.69
N PHE A 11 12.20 3.93 14.84
CA PHE A 11 11.05 3.12 15.21
C PHE A 11 11.27 1.68 14.77
N GLU A 12 10.97 0.75 15.66
CA GLU A 12 11.16 -0.67 15.43
C GLU A 12 9.81 -1.39 15.29
N PRO A 13 9.33 -1.64 14.06
CA PRO A 13 8.03 -2.28 13.87
C PRO A 13 8.03 -3.75 14.29
N PHE A 14 6.92 -4.17 14.89
CA PHE A 14 6.62 -5.59 15.07
C PHE A 14 6.31 -6.23 13.71
N CYS A 15 6.96 -7.35 13.42
CA CYS A 15 6.87 -8.05 12.14
C CYS A 15 6.54 -9.53 12.37
N GLN A 16 5.56 -10.05 11.64
CA GLN A 16 5.14 -11.44 11.74
C GLN A 16 5.02 -12.09 10.37
N TRP A 17 5.59 -13.29 10.24
CA TRP A 17 5.41 -14.14 9.06
C TRP A 17 4.29 -15.14 9.29
N LYS A 18 3.38 -15.23 8.33
CA LYS A 18 2.39 -16.30 8.20
C LYS A 18 2.73 -17.10 6.95
N ARG A 19 3.18 -18.34 7.13
CA ARG A 19 3.50 -19.24 6.04
C ARG A 19 2.26 -20.08 5.75
N LEU A 20 1.67 -19.90 4.57
CA LEU A 20 0.54 -20.69 4.07
C LEU A 20 1.05 -21.61 2.96
N ASP A 21 0.25 -22.59 2.57
CA ASP A 21 0.64 -23.55 1.53
C ASP A 21 0.87 -22.85 0.18
N ASP A 22 -0.04 -21.96 -0.21
CA ASP A 22 0.00 -21.29 -1.52
C ASP A 22 0.70 -19.92 -1.50
N SER A 23 0.94 -19.34 -0.32
CA SER A 23 1.53 -18.01 -0.20
C SER A 23 2.18 -17.76 1.15
N ASP A 24 3.12 -16.82 1.20
CA ASP A 24 3.59 -16.26 2.45
C ASP A 24 3.02 -14.86 2.65
N VAL A 25 2.62 -14.55 3.88
CA VAL A 25 2.13 -13.23 4.26
C VAL A 25 3.06 -12.66 5.32
N LEU A 26 3.62 -11.48 5.06
CA LEU A 26 4.35 -10.68 6.03
C LEU A 26 3.44 -9.56 6.54
N GLU A 27 3.21 -9.53 7.84
CA GLU A 27 2.50 -8.46 8.53
C GLU A 27 3.50 -7.56 9.25
N VAL A 28 3.44 -6.26 8.98
CA VAL A 28 4.28 -5.24 9.63
C VAL A 28 3.37 -4.25 10.33
N HIS A 29 3.49 -4.15 11.65
CA HIS A 29 2.68 -3.27 12.48
C HIS A 29 3.32 -1.88 12.52
N LEU A 30 2.61 -0.91 11.96
CA LEU A 30 3.05 0.46 11.73
C LEU A 30 2.03 1.44 12.33
N PRO A 31 1.89 1.49 13.68
CA PRO A 31 1.03 2.45 14.35
C PRO A 31 1.44 3.88 14.00
N GLU A 32 0.45 4.75 13.83
CA GLU A 32 0.63 6.18 13.55
C GLU A 32 1.35 6.53 12.22
N PHE A 33 1.60 5.55 11.35
CA PHE A 33 2.04 5.80 9.97
C PHE A 33 0.85 5.87 9.03
N LYS A 34 0.94 6.77 8.04
CA LYS A 34 -0.01 6.85 6.93
C LYS A 34 0.53 6.13 5.71
N LYS A 35 -0.36 5.73 4.79
CA LYS A 35 0.02 4.96 3.60
C LYS A 35 1.06 5.68 2.74
N GLU A 36 0.93 6.99 2.61
CA GLU A 36 1.81 7.88 1.84
C GLU A 36 3.21 8.02 2.44
N GLU A 37 3.39 7.70 3.72
CA GLU A 37 4.67 7.74 4.44
C GLU A 37 5.45 6.42 4.31
N LEU A 38 4.84 5.41 3.67
CA LEU A 38 5.40 4.07 3.54
C LEU A 38 5.97 3.82 2.15
N ARG A 39 7.07 3.08 2.12
CA ARG A 39 7.70 2.63 0.87
C ARG A 39 8.06 1.16 0.98
N VAL A 40 7.57 0.39 0.02
CA VAL A 40 7.88 -1.03 -0.17
C VAL A 40 8.68 -1.17 -1.45
N ARG A 41 9.80 -1.88 -1.41
CA ARG A 41 10.63 -2.17 -2.58
C ARG A 41 11.05 -3.63 -2.57
N ILE A 42 11.19 -4.22 -3.75
CA ILE A 42 11.82 -5.52 -3.92
C ILE A 42 13.02 -5.32 -4.84
N SER A 43 14.19 -5.73 -4.38
CA SER A 43 15.44 -5.66 -5.13
C SER A 43 15.70 -6.97 -5.86
N ASN A 44 16.53 -6.93 -6.91
CA ASN A 44 16.84 -8.09 -7.76
C ASN A 44 17.46 -9.28 -7.00
N ASN A 45 18.07 -9.03 -5.85
CA ASN A 45 18.62 -10.03 -4.94
C ASN A 45 17.57 -10.69 -4.02
N ALA A 46 16.28 -10.62 -4.39
CA ALA A 46 15.16 -11.11 -3.60
C ALA A 46 15.12 -10.50 -2.19
N LEU A 47 15.43 -9.20 -2.07
CA LEU A 47 15.38 -8.46 -0.82
C LEU A 47 14.16 -7.52 -0.82
N LEU A 48 13.23 -7.79 0.09
CA LEU A 48 12.07 -6.93 0.36
C LEU A 48 12.46 -5.88 1.40
N THR A 49 12.39 -4.61 1.03
CA THR A 49 12.64 -3.49 1.92
C THR A 49 11.32 -2.78 2.22
N VAL A 50 10.99 -2.66 3.51
CA VAL A 50 9.87 -1.87 4.02
C VAL A 50 10.45 -0.73 4.83
N SER A 51 10.15 0.50 4.44
CA SER A 51 10.66 1.70 5.10
C SER A 51 9.56 2.74 5.23
N GLY A 52 9.72 3.66 6.18
CA GLY A 52 8.85 4.83 6.28
C GLY A 52 9.46 5.92 7.13
N GLU A 53 8.97 7.14 6.93
CA GLU A 53 9.37 8.34 7.68
C GLU A 53 8.13 9.20 7.91
N ARG A 54 7.91 9.62 9.16
CA ARG A 54 6.81 10.52 9.55
C ARG A 54 7.30 11.63 10.47
N LEU A 55 6.59 12.75 10.47
CA LEU A 55 6.81 13.82 11.44
C LEU A 55 5.99 13.55 12.71
N LYS A 56 6.57 13.78 13.88
CA LYS A 56 5.84 13.68 15.15
C LYS A 56 4.94 14.91 15.30
N ALA A 57 3.68 14.72 15.69
CA ALA A 57 2.68 15.78 15.65
C ALA A 57 3.05 17.05 16.44
N ASN A 58 3.80 16.90 17.55
CA ASN A 58 4.17 17.97 18.47
C ASN A 58 5.69 18.10 18.71
N ASP A 59 6.53 17.50 17.87
CA ASP A 59 7.99 17.52 18.03
C ASP A 59 8.64 17.66 16.63
N PRO A 60 9.64 18.53 16.43
CA PRO A 60 10.38 18.62 15.17
C PRO A 60 11.14 17.33 14.80
N LYS A 61 11.17 16.33 15.69
CA LYS A 61 11.71 15.00 15.40
C LYS A 61 10.94 14.26 14.33
N LYS A 62 11.71 13.60 13.47
CA LYS A 62 11.20 12.65 12.50
C LYS A 62 11.37 11.23 13.01
N ILE A 63 10.31 10.44 12.93
CA ILE A 63 10.36 9.01 13.24
C ILE A 63 10.54 8.26 11.94
N LYS A 64 11.52 7.34 11.88
CA LYS A 64 11.79 6.54 10.69
C LYS A 64 11.96 5.07 11.04
N PHE A 65 11.77 4.21 10.05
CA PHE A 65 12.13 2.80 10.15
C PHE A 65 12.61 2.28 8.80
N ASN A 66 13.44 1.23 8.83
CA ASN A 66 13.85 0.46 7.65
C ASN A 66 14.02 -0.99 8.07
N ARG A 67 13.26 -1.89 7.42
CA ARG A 67 13.35 -3.33 7.62
C ARG A 67 13.55 -4.03 6.30
N GLU A 68 14.45 -4.98 6.30
CA GLU A 68 14.81 -5.77 5.14
C GLU A 68 14.52 -7.25 5.41
N PHE A 69 13.89 -7.90 4.46
CA PHE A 69 13.51 -9.30 4.54
C PHE A 69 13.98 -10.03 3.31
N LYS A 70 14.75 -11.10 3.53
CA LYS A 70 15.18 -11.97 2.44
C LYS A 70 14.01 -12.85 2.02
N LEU A 71 13.65 -12.76 0.75
CA LEU A 71 12.62 -13.56 0.12
C LEU A 71 13.22 -14.87 -0.41
N SER A 72 12.41 -15.93 -0.41
CA SER A 72 12.75 -17.18 -1.08
C SER A 72 12.79 -16.97 -2.60
N LYS A 73 13.63 -17.75 -3.28
CA LYS A 73 13.81 -17.67 -4.75
C LYS A 73 12.54 -18.04 -5.53
N ASP A 74 11.59 -18.69 -4.86
CA ASP A 74 10.36 -19.23 -5.45
C ASP A 74 9.21 -18.20 -5.48
N ILE A 75 9.48 -16.95 -5.15
CA ILE A 75 8.47 -15.89 -5.16
C ILE A 75 8.52 -15.15 -6.51
N TYR A 76 7.36 -14.99 -7.13
CA TYR A 76 7.16 -14.17 -8.33
C TYR A 76 6.97 -12.70 -7.92
N PRO A 77 7.97 -11.82 -8.14
CA PRO A 77 7.90 -10.43 -7.66
C PRO A 77 6.75 -9.64 -8.29
N ASP A 78 6.36 -9.98 -9.51
CA ASP A 78 5.23 -9.44 -10.26
C ASP A 78 3.86 -9.76 -9.64
N GLN A 79 3.78 -10.79 -8.78
CA GLN A 79 2.54 -11.22 -8.14
C GLN A 79 2.45 -10.81 -6.68
N ILE A 80 3.46 -10.13 -6.14
CA ILE A 80 3.44 -9.64 -4.76
C ILE A 80 2.40 -8.54 -4.62
N ARG A 81 1.56 -8.65 -3.58
CA ARG A 81 0.52 -7.67 -3.26
C ARG A 81 0.78 -7.07 -1.89
N ALA A 82 0.60 -5.77 -1.76
CA ALA A 82 0.69 -5.07 -0.49
C ALA A 82 -0.62 -4.33 -0.19
N LYS A 83 -1.10 -4.42 1.05
CA LYS A 83 -2.27 -3.69 1.55
C LYS A 83 -1.92 -3.07 2.89
N PHE A 84 -2.29 -1.82 3.08
CA PHE A 84 -2.15 -1.13 4.36
C PHE A 84 -3.54 -0.76 4.88
N GLY A 85 -3.84 -1.17 6.11
CA GLY A 85 -5.10 -0.90 6.77
C GLY A 85 -5.01 -1.25 8.26
N SER A 86 -5.79 -0.55 9.10
CA SER A 86 -5.77 -0.75 10.56
C SER A 86 -4.35 -0.72 11.15
N SER A 87 -3.50 0.18 10.64
CA SER A 87 -2.09 0.31 11.02
C SER A 87 -1.21 -0.92 10.78
N VAL A 88 -1.64 -1.86 9.94
CA VAL A 88 -0.88 -3.04 9.55
C VAL A 88 -0.65 -3.03 8.05
N LEU A 89 0.61 -3.22 7.64
CA LEU A 89 0.99 -3.48 6.26
C LEU A 89 1.07 -4.99 6.06
N SER A 90 0.16 -5.55 5.27
CA SER A 90 0.15 -6.95 4.87
C SER A 90 0.73 -7.10 3.47
N ILE A 91 1.81 -7.85 3.34
CA ILE A 91 2.49 -8.16 2.08
C ILE A 91 2.28 -9.64 1.80
N THR A 92 1.52 -9.95 0.76
CA THR A 92 1.23 -11.32 0.31
C THR A 92 2.15 -11.67 -0.86
N MET A 93 2.88 -12.76 -0.72
CA MET A 93 3.83 -13.30 -1.69
C MET A 93 3.37 -14.70 -2.11
N PRO A 94 2.74 -14.85 -3.28
CA PRO A 94 2.37 -16.16 -3.81
C PRO A 94 3.60 -17.04 -4.04
N LYS A 95 3.49 -18.32 -3.68
CA LYS A 95 4.49 -19.34 -4.00
C LYS A 95 4.21 -19.88 -5.40
N LYS A 96 5.25 -20.30 -6.13
CA LYS A 96 5.01 -21.11 -7.33
C LYS A 96 4.34 -22.39 -6.87
N ALA A 97 3.25 -22.80 -7.51
CA ALA A 97 2.69 -24.12 -7.29
C ALA A 97 3.79 -25.14 -7.60
N SER A 98 4.39 -25.72 -6.57
CA SER A 98 5.21 -26.91 -6.72
C SER A 98 4.23 -28.02 -7.08
N ALA A 99 4.15 -28.35 -8.37
CA ALA A 99 3.52 -29.59 -8.78
C ALA A 99 4.26 -30.75 -8.10
N GLY A 100 3.67 -31.32 -7.05
CA GLY A 100 3.99 -32.69 -6.61
C GLY A 100 4.16 -32.94 -5.10
N VAL A 101 3.15 -33.63 -4.56
CA VAL A 101 3.23 -34.79 -3.64
C VAL A 101 3.58 -34.54 -2.15
N GLY A 102 2.52 -34.39 -1.36
CA GLY A 102 2.12 -35.40 -0.37
C GLY A 102 2.84 -35.45 0.98
N LYS A 103 2.14 -34.99 2.03
CA LYS A 103 1.91 -35.82 3.23
C LYS A 103 0.59 -35.42 3.90
N PRO A 104 -0.40 -36.32 4.03
CA PRO A 104 -1.53 -36.12 4.92
C PRO A 104 -1.07 -36.46 6.33
N GLU A 105 -1.28 -35.56 7.30
CA GLU A 105 -1.19 -35.94 8.70
C GLU A 105 -2.48 -35.51 9.41
N ALA A 106 -3.10 -36.53 9.97
CA ALA A 106 -4.48 -36.58 10.40
C ALA A 106 -4.73 -35.69 11.63
N GLY A 107 -5.87 -35.02 11.59
CA GLY A 107 -6.47 -34.33 12.73
C GLY A 107 -7.97 -34.26 12.52
N VAL A 108 -8.61 -35.43 12.44
CA VAL A 108 -10.07 -35.55 12.46
C VAL A 108 -10.58 -35.06 13.81
N SER A 109 -11.42 -34.04 13.79
CA SER A 109 -12.43 -33.84 14.83
C SER A 109 -13.68 -33.32 14.15
N ASN A 110 -14.63 -34.25 14.02
CA ASN A 110 -16.00 -34.02 13.59
C ASN A 110 -16.68 -32.99 14.49
N SER A 111 -17.45 -32.09 13.87
CA SER A 111 -18.77 -31.73 14.39
C SER A 111 -19.64 -31.19 13.26
N GLU A 112 -20.75 -31.90 13.07
CA GLU A 112 -21.77 -31.73 12.04
C GLU A 112 -22.44 -30.36 12.05
N GLY A 113 -22.75 -29.87 10.85
CA GLY A 113 -23.59 -28.70 10.60
C GLY A 113 -24.29 -28.85 9.25
N LYS A 114 -25.22 -29.79 9.17
CA LYS A 114 -26.11 -30.05 8.03
C LYS A 114 -27.21 -28.97 7.94
N ARG A 115 -27.40 -28.40 6.74
CA ARG A 115 -28.66 -27.95 6.07
C ARG A 115 -28.28 -27.05 4.87
N THR A 116 -28.20 -27.58 3.64
CA THR A 116 -29.24 -27.66 2.58
C THR A 116 -29.86 -26.32 2.13
N ALA A 117 -29.59 -26.01 0.84
CA ALA A 117 -30.42 -25.37 -0.20
C ALA A 117 -31.13 -24.03 0.11
N ASP A 118 -30.87 -22.98 -0.69
CA ASP A 118 -31.81 -22.47 -1.69
C ASP A 118 -31.18 -21.32 -2.52
N SER A 119 -31.95 -20.82 -3.48
CA SER A 119 -31.65 -20.09 -4.70
C SER A 119 -31.40 -18.57 -4.52
N ASP A 120 -30.97 -17.97 -5.63
CA ASP A 120 -31.11 -16.56 -6.02
C ASP A 120 -30.14 -15.48 -5.49
N ASN A 121 -29.25 -15.10 -6.42
CA ASN A 121 -29.11 -13.74 -6.94
C ASN A 121 -28.90 -12.60 -5.94
N ASP A 122 -27.64 -12.31 -5.62
CA ASP A 122 -27.23 -10.90 -5.52
C ASP A 122 -25.73 -10.68 -5.79
N LYS A 123 -25.46 -9.59 -6.50
CA LYS A 123 -24.19 -9.19 -7.09
C LYS A 123 -23.33 -8.44 -6.06
N PRO A 124 -22.10 -8.85 -5.73
CA PRO A 124 -21.15 -7.90 -5.17
C PRO A 124 -20.50 -7.10 -6.30
N LYS A 125 -21.02 -5.89 -6.50
CA LYS A 125 -20.28 -4.76 -7.06
C LYS A 125 -18.99 -4.62 -6.25
N ASN A 126 -17.83 -4.59 -6.92
CA ASN A 126 -16.64 -3.74 -6.66
C ASN A 126 -15.46 -4.23 -7.49
N PHE A 127 -15.58 -4.02 -8.81
CA PHE A 127 -14.49 -4.10 -9.78
C PHE A 127 -13.63 -2.83 -9.64
N ILE A 128 -12.39 -2.98 -9.15
CA ILE A 128 -11.30 -2.08 -9.54
C ILE A 128 -10.23 -2.97 -10.19
N SER A 129 -10.54 -3.42 -11.40
CA SER A 129 -9.56 -3.96 -12.32
C SER A 129 -8.84 -2.79 -12.97
N SER A 130 -7.58 -2.58 -12.62
CA SER A 130 -6.70 -1.64 -13.31
C SER A 130 -6.34 -2.19 -14.70
N ARG A 131 -7.28 -2.08 -15.64
CA ARG A 131 -6.99 -2.15 -17.07
C ARG A 131 -6.71 -0.73 -17.57
N PHE A 132 -5.49 -0.24 -17.35
CA PHE A 132 -5.01 0.95 -18.05
C PHE A 132 -4.82 0.61 -19.54
N SER A 133 -5.92 0.68 -20.28
CA SER A 133 -5.91 0.62 -21.73
C SER A 133 -5.70 2.03 -22.27
N ARG A 134 -4.45 2.30 -22.69
CA ARG A 134 -4.03 3.23 -23.75
C ARG A 134 -4.95 4.44 -24.00
N LEU A 135 -4.60 5.59 -23.42
CA LEU A 135 -5.13 6.86 -23.89
C LEU A 135 -4.29 7.33 -25.09
N LYS A 136 -4.83 7.16 -26.30
CA LYS A 136 -4.32 7.84 -27.49
C LYS A 136 -4.61 9.33 -27.33
N LEU A 137 -3.56 10.14 -27.31
CA LEU A 137 -3.63 11.59 -27.25
C LEU A 137 -3.95 12.14 -28.66
N SER A 138 -5.21 12.49 -28.92
CA SER A 138 -5.56 13.32 -30.08
C SER A 138 -5.46 14.80 -29.70
N LYS A 139 -4.85 15.59 -30.57
CA LYS A 139 -4.69 17.05 -30.44
C LYS A 139 -5.98 17.78 -30.86
N GLN A 140 -6.16 18.99 -30.31
CA GLN A 140 -7.26 19.98 -30.46
C GLN A 140 -8.36 19.86 -29.41
N THR A 141 -8.78 20.92 -28.69
CA THR A 141 -8.89 22.34 -29.05
C THR A 141 -8.51 23.29 -27.89
N ALA A 142 -7.72 24.33 -28.20
CA ALA A 142 -7.46 25.47 -27.33
C ALA A 142 -8.65 26.45 -27.38
N ALA A 143 -9.40 26.61 -26.28
CA ALA A 143 -10.43 27.67 -26.17
C ALA A 143 -10.92 27.95 -24.73
N ALA A 144 -10.09 27.76 -23.68
CA ALA A 144 -10.54 27.98 -22.29
C ALA A 144 -9.60 28.84 -21.43
N MET A 145 -8.88 29.80 -22.04
CA MET A 145 -8.12 30.82 -21.31
C MET A 145 -8.70 32.23 -21.56
N ALA A 146 -9.77 32.60 -20.86
CA ALA A 146 -10.25 33.99 -20.90
C ALA A 146 -10.90 34.52 -19.60
N VAL A 147 -11.27 33.71 -18.61
CA VAL A 147 -12.07 34.22 -17.46
C VAL A 147 -11.23 34.55 -16.22
N ALA A 148 -9.98 34.09 -16.13
CA ALA A 148 -9.17 34.28 -14.92
C ALA A 148 -8.47 35.66 -14.80
N ALA A 149 -8.50 36.52 -15.82
CA ALA A 149 -7.77 37.79 -15.81
C ALA A 149 -8.57 39.00 -15.25
N VAL A 150 -9.91 38.94 -15.21
CA VAL A 150 -10.74 40.10 -14.80
C VAL A 150 -10.78 40.28 -13.27
N ILE A 151 -10.60 39.21 -12.50
CA ILE A 151 -10.69 39.25 -11.03
C ILE A 151 -9.49 39.99 -10.40
N LEU A 152 -8.30 39.90 -11.01
CA LEU A 152 -7.10 40.56 -10.46
C LEU A 152 -7.11 42.08 -10.65
N ALA A 153 -7.79 42.59 -11.68
CA ALA A 153 -7.82 44.03 -11.96
C ALA A 153 -8.74 44.82 -11.01
N LEU A 154 -9.86 44.24 -10.56
CA LEU A 154 -10.77 44.91 -9.61
C LEU A 154 -10.20 44.96 -8.18
N GLY A 155 -9.50 43.91 -7.75
CA GLY A 155 -8.92 43.85 -6.40
C GLY A 155 -7.87 44.92 -6.13
N ALA A 156 -7.03 45.26 -7.12
CA ALA A 156 -6.02 46.33 -6.98
C ALA A 156 -6.65 47.74 -6.94
N TYR A 157 -7.80 47.94 -7.60
CA TYR A 157 -8.51 49.22 -7.63
C TYR A 157 -9.08 49.60 -6.24
N TYR A 158 -9.49 48.62 -5.43
CA TYR A 158 -10.05 48.89 -4.10
C TYR A 158 -9.01 49.14 -3.01
N LEU A 159 -7.74 48.77 -3.20
CA LEU A 159 -6.68 48.98 -2.19
C LEU A 159 -5.98 50.33 -2.28
N THR A 160 -6.17 51.09 -3.37
CA THR A 160 -5.46 52.36 -3.61
C THR A 160 -6.27 53.61 -3.20
N LYS A 161 -7.46 53.46 -2.60
CA LYS A 161 -8.31 54.59 -2.21
C LYS A 161 -8.81 54.56 -0.76
N ASN A 162 -8.03 54.04 0.17
CA ASN A 162 -8.24 54.29 1.60
C ASN A 162 -6.96 54.77 2.27
#